data_AF-A0A4V1XAF7-F1
#
_entry.id   AF-A0A4V1XAF7-F1
#
_cell.length_a   1.000
_cell.length_b   1.000
_cell.length_c   1.000
_cell.angle_alpha   90.00
_cell.angle_beta   90.00
_cell.angle_gamma   90.00
#
_symmetry.space_group_name_H-M   'P 1'
#
loop_
_entity.id
_entity.type
_entity.pdbx_description
1 polymer ?
#
loop_
_entity_poly.entity_id
_entity_poly.type
_entity_poly.pdbx_seq_one_letter_code
_entity_poly.pdbx_strand_id
1 'polypeptide(L)'
;MFEDLITAVGELDIAESPSEIPQVILRLVPEEVAAQDAAQFLKPDSATGHFTTLKALYALLCSGCNIIVRDGSDEGALDDVAECIGEVIRPSLKIAPPDHDDTDYSELVSRGALGLSILSKLRTKHHIKVSASTLISITAFINTEDPWTTTESARLARELLDECFQAQSQEQRTKFITEDILSNFLRPLFSKSRPATVTASGRKAEFMEPSRYDNASAEAEARKPWKYGQRHAITVFEWAVLQSDEKLLQKTWHLFTPVLLTLLDEPQTALKVRALDIFRAFWTRCPGDLMRQTGLAQVFEDAVFPAVLYLPSLTPESESIRILNAAYPLLIAMAGISLESSTGEPQSDPKFTEAQQKLLDKIVREEIMTDPFGTQHPPSLLSAIRLLQAIMSTCWPRIPHYCNEIIKALMLCWLNIDEEDAFPDGNLGPASLKSELTKAADMLSAVMQGAKMDIEERVAPLVEKEPQLGELFKISHET
;
A
#
# COMPACT_ATOMS: atom_id res chain seq x y z
N MET A 1 -45.80 -2.00 10.33
CA MET A 1 -45.19 -2.40 11.62
C MET A 1 -43.94 -1.59 11.92
N PHE A 2 -43.06 -1.35 10.93
CA PHE A 2 -41.81 -0.63 11.15
C PHE A 2 -41.82 0.86 10.77
N GLU A 3 -42.95 1.41 10.30
CA GLU A 3 -43.04 2.81 9.86
C GLU A 3 -42.71 3.80 11.00
N ASP A 4 -43.28 3.59 12.18
CA ASP A 4 -43.00 4.45 13.36
C ASP A 4 -41.54 4.36 13.80
N LEU A 5 -40.92 3.18 13.68
CA LEU A 5 -39.49 2.98 13.96
C LEU A 5 -38.62 3.70 12.94
N ILE A 6 -38.94 3.61 11.65
CA ILE A 6 -38.22 4.30 10.57
C ILE A 6 -38.30 5.81 10.75
N THR A 7 -39.49 6.35 11.05
CA THR A 7 -39.68 7.79 11.26
C THR A 7 -38.86 8.27 12.45
N ALA A 8 -38.93 7.58 13.59
CA ALA A 8 -38.19 7.94 14.79
C ALA A 8 -36.67 7.83 14.61
N VAL A 9 -36.20 6.85 13.84
CA VAL A 9 -34.77 6.66 13.54
C VAL A 9 -34.26 7.64 12.48
N GLY A 10 -35.12 8.06 11.55
CA GLY A 10 -34.80 9.07 10.52
C GLY A 10 -34.57 10.46 11.10
N GLU A 11 -35.12 10.74 12.29
CA GLU A 11 -34.93 12.00 13.03
C GLU A 11 -33.63 12.01 13.87
N LEU A 12 -32.94 10.87 14.03
CA LEU A 12 -31.65 10.81 14.71
C LEU A 12 -30.52 11.37 13.84
N ASP A 13 -29.74 12.28 14.41
CA ASP A 13 -28.61 12.90 13.71
C ASP A 13 -27.54 11.85 13.32
N ILE A 14 -26.79 12.14 12.26
CA ILE A 14 -25.81 11.26 11.63
C ILE A 14 -24.59 11.04 12.55
N ALA A 15 -24.35 11.96 13.48
CA ALA A 15 -23.16 12.01 14.32
C ALA A 15 -23.21 11.16 15.61
N GLU A 16 -24.34 10.55 15.94
CA GLU A 16 -24.45 9.73 17.16
C GLU A 16 -23.82 8.36 16.93
N SER A 17 -22.78 8.09 17.73
CA SER A 17 -22.10 6.79 17.76
C SER A 17 -23.10 5.65 17.96
N PRO A 18 -22.81 4.43 17.44
CA PRO A 18 -23.66 3.25 17.58
C PRO A 18 -23.91 2.81 19.05
N SER A 19 -23.34 3.50 20.04
CA SER A 19 -23.40 3.12 21.44
C SER A 19 -24.67 3.54 22.18
N GLU A 20 -25.45 4.52 21.70
CA GLU A 20 -26.59 5.04 22.48
C GLU A 20 -27.84 5.28 21.62
N ILE A 21 -28.49 4.20 21.18
CA ILE A 21 -29.86 4.33 20.65
C ILE A 21 -30.77 4.75 21.81
N PRO A 22 -31.48 5.89 21.72
CA PRO A 22 -32.34 6.36 22.79
C PRO A 22 -33.36 5.30 23.20
N GLN A 23 -33.59 5.13 24.51
CA GLN A 23 -34.56 4.15 25.04
C GLN A 23 -35.97 4.33 24.46
N VAL A 24 -36.33 5.53 24.03
CA VAL A 24 -37.61 5.84 23.39
C VAL A 24 -37.77 5.08 22.07
N ILE A 25 -36.68 4.95 21.30
CA ILE A 25 -36.67 4.23 20.01
C ILE A 25 -36.65 2.72 20.23
N LEU A 26 -35.93 2.23 21.25
CA LEU A 26 -35.94 0.81 21.60
C LEU A 26 -37.34 0.31 22.01
N ARG A 27 -38.20 1.17 22.55
CA ARG A 27 -39.60 0.83 22.89
C ARG A 27 -40.51 0.66 21.67
N LEU A 28 -40.09 1.15 20.50
CA LEU A 28 -40.83 0.99 19.24
C LEU A 28 -40.46 -0.31 18.51
N VAL A 29 -39.47 -1.06 19.02
CA VAL A 29 -39.05 -2.33 18.42
C VAL A 29 -40.04 -3.44 18.80
N PRO A 30 -40.54 -4.24 17.83
CA PRO A 30 -41.38 -5.41 18.13
C PRO A 30 -40.66 -6.45 19.00
N GLU A 31 -41.41 -7.16 19.86
CA GLU A 31 -40.84 -8.18 20.77
C GLU A 31 -40.23 -9.39 20.03
N GLU A 32 -40.84 -9.78 18.90
CA GLU A 32 -40.38 -10.86 18.03
C GLU A 32 -40.48 -10.42 16.56
N VAL A 33 -39.46 -10.74 15.76
CA VAL A 33 -39.45 -10.46 14.32
C VAL A 33 -39.02 -11.71 13.57
N ALA A 34 -39.78 -12.12 12.56
CA ALA A 34 -39.39 -13.24 11.69
C ALA A 34 -38.25 -12.80 10.75
N ALA A 35 -37.33 -13.72 10.43
CA ALA A 35 -36.21 -13.42 9.53
C ALA A 35 -36.68 -12.90 8.15
N GLN A 36 -37.79 -13.42 7.62
CA GLN A 36 -38.40 -12.95 6.38
C GLN A 36 -38.87 -11.50 6.46
N ASP A 37 -39.44 -11.09 7.59
CA ASP A 37 -39.92 -9.72 7.80
C ASP A 37 -38.73 -8.75 7.89
N ALA A 38 -37.64 -9.17 8.56
CA ALA A 38 -36.39 -8.42 8.58
C ALA A 38 -35.76 -8.30 7.19
N ALA A 39 -35.80 -9.36 6.36
CA ALA A 39 -35.27 -9.31 4.99
C ALA A 39 -36.12 -8.44 4.06
N GLN A 40 -37.45 -8.51 4.17
CA GLN A 40 -38.35 -7.62 3.42
C GLN A 40 -38.19 -6.16 3.86
N PHE A 41 -37.97 -5.92 5.14
CA PHE A 41 -37.70 -4.60 5.70
C PHE A 41 -36.46 -3.93 5.11
N LEU A 42 -35.46 -4.72 4.71
CA LEU A 42 -34.22 -4.23 4.10
C LEU A 42 -34.31 -4.05 2.59
N LYS A 43 -35.33 -4.61 1.93
CA LYS A 43 -35.51 -4.42 0.48
C LYS A 43 -35.86 -2.95 0.23
N PRO A 44 -35.11 -2.26 -0.64
CA PRO A 44 -35.25 -0.82 -0.81
C PRO A 44 -36.60 -0.50 -1.46
N ASP A 45 -37.53 0.04 -0.68
CA ASP A 45 -38.56 0.90 -1.22
C ASP A 45 -37.92 2.27 -1.49
N SER A 46 -38.06 2.79 -2.70
CA SER A 46 -37.39 4.00 -3.19
C SER A 46 -37.68 5.28 -2.39
N ALA A 47 -38.57 5.22 -1.39
CA ALA A 47 -38.94 6.32 -0.51
C ALA A 47 -38.12 6.40 0.80
N THR A 48 -37.46 5.32 1.24
CA THR A 48 -36.69 5.31 2.51
C THR A 48 -35.19 5.18 2.23
N GLY A 49 -34.39 6.10 2.76
CA GLY A 49 -32.95 6.12 2.54
C GLY A 49 -32.25 4.89 3.13
N HIS A 50 -31.32 4.28 2.37
CA HIS A 50 -30.56 3.09 2.76
C HIS A 50 -29.92 3.18 4.16
N PHE A 51 -29.54 4.37 4.60
CA PHE A 51 -28.95 4.61 5.92
C PHE A 51 -29.96 4.50 7.06
N THR A 52 -31.18 5.01 6.88
CA THR A 52 -32.28 4.92 7.87
C THR A 52 -32.64 3.46 8.12
N THR A 53 -32.65 2.65 7.07
CA THR A 53 -32.91 1.22 7.12
C THR A 53 -31.84 0.46 7.92
N LEU A 54 -30.54 0.80 7.77
CA LEU A 54 -29.47 0.24 8.61
C LEU A 54 -29.62 0.62 10.08
N LYS A 55 -29.91 1.90 10.38
CA LYS A 55 -30.10 2.35 11.77
C LYS A 55 -31.26 1.61 12.45
N ALA A 56 -32.36 1.38 11.74
CA ALA A 56 -33.51 0.65 12.27
C ALA A 56 -33.19 -0.83 12.53
N LEU A 57 -32.44 -1.49 11.63
CA LEU A 57 -31.96 -2.86 11.86
C LEU A 57 -31.02 -2.93 13.08
N TYR A 58 -30.13 -1.95 13.23
CA TYR A 58 -29.25 -1.87 14.39
C TYR A 58 -30.04 -1.71 15.70
N ALA A 59 -31.08 -0.87 15.71
CA ALA A 59 -32.01 -0.73 16.84
C ALA A 59 -32.69 -2.04 17.20
N LEU A 60 -33.14 -2.79 16.19
CA LEU A 60 -33.74 -4.10 16.39
C LEU A 60 -32.77 -5.06 17.10
N LEU A 61 -31.52 -5.14 16.66
CA LEU A 61 -30.52 -6.04 17.26
C LEU A 61 -30.07 -5.62 18.66
N CYS A 62 -30.03 -4.32 18.94
CA CYS A 62 -29.65 -3.77 20.24
C CYS A 62 -30.75 -3.90 21.30
N SER A 63 -32.02 -3.93 20.90
CA SER A 63 -33.17 -4.12 21.81
C SER A 63 -33.22 -5.48 22.51
N GLY A 64 -32.39 -6.44 22.06
CA GLY A 64 -32.46 -7.83 22.52
C GLY A 64 -33.56 -8.65 21.84
N CYS A 65 -34.28 -8.09 20.87
CA CYS A 65 -35.25 -8.80 20.04
C CYS A 65 -34.61 -10.07 19.45
N ASN A 66 -35.30 -11.21 19.60
CA ASN A 66 -34.89 -12.46 18.98
C ASN A 66 -35.45 -12.51 17.56
N ILE A 67 -34.55 -12.55 16.58
CA ILE A 67 -34.95 -12.86 15.20
C ILE A 67 -35.27 -14.35 15.15
N ILE A 68 -36.54 -14.67 14.93
CA ILE A 68 -37.01 -16.04 14.86
C ILE A 68 -36.77 -16.55 13.44
N VAL A 69 -35.95 -17.58 13.33
CA VAL A 69 -35.76 -18.36 12.11
C VAL A 69 -36.69 -19.56 12.20
N ARG A 70 -37.74 -19.63 11.37
CA ARG A 70 -38.63 -20.80 11.30
C ARG A 70 -38.09 -21.76 10.25
N ASP A 71 -38.02 -23.07 10.57
CA ASP A 71 -37.53 -24.10 9.64
C ASP A 71 -38.24 -23.98 8.27
N GLY A 72 -37.48 -23.63 7.20
CA GLY A 72 -38.03 -23.31 5.88
C GLY A 72 -37.37 -22.11 5.19
N SER A 73 -38.17 -21.25 4.54
CA SER A 73 -37.67 -20.12 3.73
C SER A 73 -36.91 -19.04 4.52
N ASP A 74 -36.96 -19.08 5.85
CA ASP A 74 -36.29 -18.13 6.73
C ASP A 74 -34.78 -18.36 6.83
N GLU A 75 -34.27 -19.57 6.52
CA GLU A 75 -32.83 -19.88 6.59
C GLU A 75 -31.99 -19.00 5.63
N GLY A 76 -32.53 -18.68 4.45
CA GLY A 76 -31.87 -17.80 3.47
C GLY A 76 -32.15 -16.30 3.68
N ALA A 77 -33.15 -15.96 4.49
CA ALA A 77 -33.55 -14.56 4.69
C ALA A 77 -32.47 -13.75 5.42
N LEU A 78 -31.73 -14.37 6.36
CA LEU A 78 -30.60 -13.71 7.03
C LEU A 78 -29.37 -13.55 6.12
N ASP A 79 -29.20 -14.44 5.14
CA ASP A 79 -28.17 -14.30 4.11
C ASP A 79 -28.50 -13.11 3.19
N ASP A 80 -29.77 -12.96 2.78
CA ASP A 80 -30.26 -11.79 2.02
C ASP A 80 -30.06 -10.48 2.80
N VAL A 81 -30.30 -10.50 4.12
CA VAL A 81 -30.02 -9.37 5.02
C VAL A 81 -28.54 -9.00 5.00
N ALA A 82 -27.65 -9.99 5.10
CA ALA A 82 -26.20 -9.77 5.06
C ALA A 82 -25.73 -9.27 3.69
N GLU A 83 -26.35 -9.72 2.60
CA GLU A 83 -26.10 -9.21 1.25
C GLU A 83 -26.50 -7.73 1.14
N CYS A 84 -27.70 -7.37 1.57
CA CYS A 84 -28.17 -5.98 1.55
C CYS A 84 -27.28 -5.06 2.38
N ILE A 85 -26.87 -5.49 3.59
CA ILE A 85 -25.93 -4.71 4.40
C ILE A 85 -24.62 -4.47 3.64
N GLY A 86 -24.10 -5.51 2.98
CA GLY A 86 -22.90 -5.42 2.15
C GLY A 86 -23.02 -4.38 1.03
N GLU A 87 -24.16 -4.31 0.36
CA GLU A 87 -24.43 -3.30 -0.67
C GLU A 87 -24.47 -1.88 -0.10
N VAL A 88 -25.11 -1.68 1.07
CA VAL A 88 -25.28 -0.35 1.66
C VAL A 88 -23.97 0.21 2.23
N ILE A 89 -23.13 -0.62 2.84
CA ILE A 89 -21.86 -0.14 3.44
C ILE A 89 -20.77 0.12 2.40
N ARG A 90 -20.94 -0.34 1.15
CA ARG A 90 -19.89 -0.24 0.13
C ARG A 90 -19.48 1.22 -0.11
N PRO A 91 -18.21 1.58 0.12
CA PRO A 91 -17.74 2.95 -0.10
C PRO A 91 -17.79 3.30 -1.58
N SER A 92 -18.65 4.24 -1.94
CA SER A 92 -18.79 4.76 -3.31
C SER A 92 -18.48 6.25 -3.31
N LEU A 93 -17.40 6.61 -3.98
CA LEU A 93 -16.90 7.98 -4.03
C LEU A 93 -17.56 8.78 -5.17
N LYS A 94 -17.65 10.09 -4.98
CA LYS A 94 -18.15 11.04 -5.98
C LYS A 94 -17.03 12.01 -6.36
N ILE A 95 -15.90 11.48 -6.82
CA ILE A 95 -14.76 12.30 -7.23
C ILE A 95 -14.84 12.54 -8.73
N ALA A 96 -15.06 13.79 -9.14
CA ALA A 96 -15.02 14.19 -10.54
C ALA A 96 -13.59 14.64 -10.94
N PRO A 97 -13.08 14.27 -12.12
CA PRO A 97 -11.80 14.79 -12.61
C PRO A 97 -11.87 16.32 -12.81
N PRO A 98 -10.83 17.11 -12.45
CA PRO A 98 -9.50 16.70 -11.99
C PRO A 98 -9.36 16.76 -10.46
N ASP A 99 -10.22 16.08 -9.70
CA ASP A 99 -10.22 15.93 -8.23
C ASP A 99 -11.21 16.83 -7.45
N HIS A 100 -12.38 17.13 -8.02
CA HIS A 100 -13.50 17.66 -7.24
C HIS A 100 -14.13 16.54 -6.43
N ASP A 101 -13.94 16.55 -5.12
CA ASP A 101 -14.44 15.52 -4.21
C ASP A 101 -15.72 15.98 -3.50
N ASP A 102 -16.87 15.53 -4.00
CA ASP A 102 -18.20 15.75 -3.40
C ASP A 102 -18.62 14.60 -2.46
N THR A 103 -17.66 13.79 -2.01
CA THR A 103 -17.96 12.64 -1.17
C THR A 103 -18.26 13.08 0.27
N ASP A 104 -19.43 12.68 0.77
CA ASP A 104 -19.74 12.75 2.20
C ASP A 104 -19.06 11.59 2.95
N TYR A 105 -17.83 11.82 3.40
CA TYR A 105 -17.08 10.83 4.17
C TYR A 105 -17.71 10.53 5.53
N SER A 106 -18.41 11.49 6.14
CA SER A 106 -19.05 11.29 7.45
C SER A 106 -20.18 10.26 7.37
N GLU A 107 -20.92 10.30 6.27
CA GLU A 107 -21.94 9.31 5.96
C GLU A 107 -21.32 7.93 5.70
N LEU A 108 -20.22 7.84 4.92
CA LEU A 108 -19.54 6.57 4.66
C LEU A 108 -19.00 5.92 5.94
N VAL A 109 -18.37 6.71 6.83
CA VAL A 109 -17.90 6.27 8.15
C VAL A 109 -19.05 5.68 8.96
N SER A 110 -20.16 6.41 9.03
CA SER A 110 -21.31 6.03 9.86
C SER A 110 -21.99 4.76 9.33
N ARG A 111 -22.19 4.66 8.01
CA ARG A 111 -22.74 3.47 7.34
C ARG A 111 -21.86 2.25 7.59
N GLY A 112 -20.54 2.39 7.40
CA GLY A 112 -19.56 1.33 7.62
C GLY A 112 -19.57 0.83 9.07
N ALA A 113 -19.45 1.73 10.04
CA ALA A 113 -19.43 1.38 11.46
C ALA A 113 -20.72 0.64 11.89
N LEU A 114 -21.88 1.14 11.47
CA LEU A 114 -23.17 0.50 11.76
C LEU A 114 -23.28 -0.87 11.09
N GLY A 115 -23.05 -0.97 9.78
CA GLY A 115 -23.24 -2.23 9.07
C GLY A 115 -22.27 -3.32 9.52
N LEU A 116 -21.01 -2.99 9.83
CA LEU A 116 -20.06 -3.95 10.40
C LEU A 116 -20.49 -4.42 11.80
N SER A 117 -21.02 -3.52 12.64
CA SER A 117 -21.53 -3.86 13.97
C SER A 117 -22.76 -4.78 13.88
N ILE A 118 -23.66 -4.51 12.93
CA ILE A 118 -24.82 -5.36 12.62
C ILE A 118 -24.36 -6.76 12.19
N LEU A 119 -23.45 -6.85 11.22
CA LEU A 119 -22.94 -8.12 10.71
C LEU A 119 -22.27 -8.95 11.81
N SER A 120 -21.45 -8.31 12.66
CA SER A 120 -20.83 -8.96 13.82
C SER A 120 -21.87 -9.52 14.78
N LYS A 121 -22.86 -8.72 15.20
CA LYS A 121 -23.94 -9.18 16.10
C LYS A 121 -24.75 -10.31 15.49
N LEU A 122 -25.14 -10.18 14.23
CA LEU A 122 -25.92 -11.18 13.51
C LEU A 122 -25.19 -12.52 13.47
N ARG A 123 -23.89 -12.49 13.19
CA ARG A 123 -23.06 -13.70 13.10
C ARG A 123 -22.78 -14.37 14.44
N THR A 124 -22.68 -13.59 15.52
CA THR A 124 -22.54 -14.17 16.87
C THR A 124 -23.78 -14.94 17.32
N LYS A 125 -24.97 -14.52 16.86
CA LYS A 125 -26.25 -15.14 17.23
C LYS A 125 -26.72 -16.22 16.24
N HIS A 126 -26.35 -16.11 14.97
CA HIS A 126 -26.86 -16.95 13.89
C HIS A 126 -25.74 -17.40 12.94
N HIS A 127 -25.86 -18.60 12.37
CA HIS A 127 -24.95 -19.11 11.35
C HIS A 127 -25.28 -18.53 9.98
N ILE A 128 -24.81 -17.31 9.70
CA ILE A 128 -25.07 -16.61 8.44
C ILE A 128 -23.94 -16.83 7.45
N LYS A 129 -24.29 -17.06 6.19
CA LYS A 129 -23.33 -17.18 5.10
C LYS A 129 -23.12 -15.81 4.46
N VAL A 130 -21.92 -15.27 4.63
CA VAL A 130 -21.54 -13.99 4.01
C VAL A 130 -21.19 -14.20 2.53
N SER A 131 -21.86 -13.48 1.64
CA SER A 131 -21.60 -13.51 0.20
C SER A 131 -20.25 -12.86 -0.15
N ALA A 132 -19.69 -13.19 -1.32
CA ALA A 132 -18.44 -12.58 -1.79
C ALA A 132 -18.54 -11.05 -1.93
N SER A 133 -19.70 -10.55 -2.37
CA SER A 133 -20.02 -9.12 -2.50
C SER A 133 -19.95 -8.40 -1.16
N THR A 134 -20.50 -9.02 -0.11
CA THR A 134 -20.43 -8.49 1.26
C THR A 134 -19.02 -8.58 1.82
N LEU A 135 -18.29 -9.67 1.59
CA LEU A 135 -16.88 -9.80 2.02
C LEU A 135 -15.98 -8.72 1.40
N ILE A 136 -16.17 -8.39 0.12
CA ILE A 136 -15.45 -7.27 -0.53
C ILE A 136 -15.77 -5.95 0.17
N SER A 137 -17.03 -5.74 0.52
CA SER A 137 -17.50 -4.51 1.17
C SER A 137 -17.00 -4.42 2.62
N ILE A 138 -16.87 -5.54 3.34
CA ILE A 138 -16.19 -5.62 4.66
C ILE A 138 -14.70 -5.30 4.51
N THR A 139 -14.04 -5.86 3.51
CA THR A 139 -12.60 -5.67 3.26
C THR A 139 -12.26 -4.20 2.98
N ALA A 140 -13.21 -3.40 2.47
CA ALA A 140 -13.04 -1.98 2.24
C ALA A 140 -12.73 -1.16 3.53
N PHE A 141 -12.96 -1.71 4.72
CA PHE A 141 -12.81 -1.01 6.00
C PHE A 141 -11.59 -1.45 6.82
N ILE A 142 -10.64 -2.21 6.27
CA ILE A 142 -9.51 -2.72 7.07
C ILE A 142 -8.37 -1.71 7.27
N ASN A 143 -8.25 -0.70 6.40
CA ASN A 143 -7.14 0.24 6.40
C ASN A 143 -7.59 1.60 6.96
N THR A 144 -6.99 2.03 8.07
CA THR A 144 -7.33 3.27 8.77
C THR A 144 -6.85 4.53 8.06
N GLU A 145 -6.01 4.40 7.04
CA GLU A 145 -5.61 5.53 6.17
C GLU A 145 -6.71 5.87 5.16
N ASP A 146 -7.72 5.01 4.99
CA ASP A 146 -8.88 5.32 4.15
C ASP A 146 -9.80 6.32 4.86
N PRO A 147 -10.24 7.41 4.21
CA PRO A 147 -11.04 8.46 4.86
C PRO A 147 -12.39 8.00 5.42
N TRP A 148 -12.91 6.86 4.97
CA TRP A 148 -14.17 6.27 5.44
C TRP A 148 -13.99 5.23 6.56
N THR A 149 -12.76 5.01 7.04
CA THR A 149 -12.44 3.94 7.98
C THR A 149 -11.98 4.50 9.33
N THR A 150 -12.59 4.01 10.41
CA THR A 150 -12.16 4.27 11.79
C THR A 150 -11.40 3.08 12.37
N THR A 151 -10.68 3.29 13.48
CA THR A 151 -9.99 2.20 14.19
C THR A 151 -10.95 1.08 14.59
N GLU A 152 -12.16 1.44 15.02
CA GLU A 152 -13.19 0.47 15.43
C GLU A 152 -13.76 -0.30 14.24
N SER A 153 -14.11 0.38 13.14
CA SER A 153 -14.56 -0.32 11.92
C SER A 153 -13.46 -1.24 11.36
N ALA A 154 -12.20 -0.82 11.41
CA ALA A 154 -11.07 -1.65 10.99
C ALA A 154 -10.83 -2.86 11.89
N ARG A 155 -11.12 -2.75 13.19
CA ARG A 155 -11.08 -3.88 14.12
C ARG A 155 -12.19 -4.89 13.79
N LEU A 156 -13.43 -4.41 13.70
CA LEU A 156 -14.61 -5.24 13.39
C LEU A 156 -14.49 -5.92 12.02
N ALA A 157 -14.02 -5.22 10.99
CA ALA A 157 -13.83 -5.78 9.66
C ALA A 157 -12.80 -6.92 9.66
N ARG A 158 -11.68 -6.74 10.38
CA ARG A 158 -10.65 -7.79 10.52
C ARG A 158 -11.17 -9.01 11.26
N GLU A 159 -11.88 -8.82 12.37
CA GLU A 159 -12.49 -9.91 13.14
C GLU A 159 -13.49 -10.71 12.29
N LEU A 160 -14.37 -10.02 11.56
CA LEU A 160 -15.33 -10.66 10.65
C LEU A 160 -14.64 -11.48 9.56
N LEU A 161 -13.62 -10.93 8.91
CA LEU A 161 -12.85 -11.63 7.88
C LEU A 161 -12.12 -12.85 8.46
N ASP A 162 -11.46 -12.69 9.60
CA ASP A 162 -10.72 -13.78 10.26
C ASP A 162 -11.66 -14.92 10.62
N GLU A 163 -12.76 -14.63 11.31
CA GLU A 163 -13.78 -15.64 11.62
C GLU A 163 -14.31 -16.31 10.34
N CYS A 164 -14.50 -15.58 9.23
CA CYS A 164 -15.01 -16.13 7.95
C CYS A 164 -14.04 -17.16 7.36
N PHE A 165 -12.74 -16.91 7.48
CA PHE A 165 -11.71 -17.76 6.90
C PHE A 165 -10.99 -18.67 7.91
N GLN A 166 -11.30 -18.60 9.21
CA GLN A 166 -10.81 -19.51 10.25
C GLN A 166 -11.51 -20.87 10.21
N ALA A 167 -12.83 -20.87 9.97
CA ALA A 167 -13.64 -22.10 9.88
C ALA A 167 -13.55 -22.80 8.50
N GLN A 168 -12.93 -22.13 7.53
CA GLN A 168 -12.90 -22.51 6.12
C GLN A 168 -11.52 -23.03 5.71
N SER A 169 -11.46 -23.89 4.69
CA SER A 169 -10.17 -24.39 4.18
C SER A 169 -9.40 -23.26 3.46
N GLN A 170 -8.07 -23.32 3.49
CA GLN A 170 -7.17 -22.43 2.72
C GLN A 170 -7.59 -22.28 1.24
N GLU A 171 -8.28 -23.30 0.71
CA GLU A 171 -8.85 -23.33 -0.63
C GLU A 171 -9.98 -22.30 -0.83
N GLN A 172 -10.87 -22.10 0.14
CA GLN A 172 -11.95 -21.11 0.03
C GLN A 172 -11.42 -19.68 0.03
N ARG A 173 -10.42 -19.38 0.89
CA ARG A 173 -9.72 -18.10 0.87
C ARG A 173 -9.03 -17.86 -0.47
N THR A 174 -8.33 -18.89 -0.96
CA THR A 174 -7.67 -18.85 -2.28
C THR A 174 -8.68 -18.55 -3.38
N LYS A 175 -9.81 -19.27 -3.40
CA LYS A 175 -10.89 -19.08 -4.38
C LYS A 175 -11.45 -17.66 -4.32
N PHE A 176 -11.72 -17.13 -3.13
CA PHE A 176 -12.20 -15.77 -2.93
C PHE A 176 -11.22 -14.73 -3.47
N ILE A 177 -9.92 -14.91 -3.22
CA ILE A 177 -8.88 -14.02 -3.78
C ILE A 177 -8.86 -14.11 -5.32
N THR A 178 -8.83 -15.31 -5.89
CA THR A 178 -8.60 -15.49 -7.33
C THR A 178 -9.82 -15.21 -8.20
N GLU A 179 -10.99 -15.68 -7.79
CA GLU A 179 -12.22 -15.58 -8.56
C GLU A 179 -12.94 -14.28 -8.23
N ASP A 180 -13.29 -14.07 -6.96
CA ASP A 180 -14.14 -12.95 -6.56
C ASP A 180 -13.42 -11.61 -6.57
N ILE A 181 -12.23 -11.52 -5.96
CA ILE A 181 -11.46 -10.28 -5.89
C ILE A 181 -10.75 -9.99 -7.23
N LEU A 182 -9.80 -10.84 -7.63
CA LEU A 182 -8.92 -10.51 -8.75
C LEU A 182 -9.65 -10.55 -10.10
N SER A 183 -10.46 -11.59 -10.34
CA SER A 183 -11.09 -11.81 -11.64
C SER A 183 -12.42 -11.08 -11.81
N ASN A 184 -13.32 -11.16 -10.83
CA ASN A 184 -14.68 -10.62 -10.94
C ASN A 184 -14.75 -9.13 -10.56
N PHE A 185 -13.98 -8.69 -9.58
CA PHE A 185 -14.03 -7.32 -9.07
C PHE A 185 -12.93 -6.41 -9.66
N LEU A 186 -11.65 -6.73 -9.47
CA LEU A 186 -10.55 -5.83 -9.83
C LEU A 186 -10.29 -5.78 -11.33
N ARG A 187 -10.27 -6.92 -12.03
CA ARG A 187 -9.96 -6.95 -13.47
C ARG A 187 -10.85 -6.00 -14.29
N PRO A 188 -12.19 -5.95 -14.13
CA PRO A 188 -13.02 -4.98 -14.83
C PRO A 188 -12.63 -3.52 -14.54
N LEU A 189 -12.34 -3.19 -13.28
CA LEU A 189 -12.01 -1.83 -12.84
C LEU A 189 -10.69 -1.33 -13.42
N PHE A 190 -9.67 -2.20 -13.50
CA PHE A 190 -8.33 -1.83 -13.96
C PHE A 190 -8.10 -2.04 -15.47
N SER A 191 -9.01 -2.74 -16.16
CA SER A 191 -8.86 -3.12 -17.57
C SER A 191 -8.58 -1.95 -18.53
N LYS A 192 -9.14 -0.76 -18.24
CA LYS A 192 -9.00 0.46 -19.06
C LYS A 192 -7.78 1.31 -18.69
N SER A 193 -7.23 1.14 -17.49
CA SER A 193 -6.05 1.86 -16.99
C SER A 193 -4.75 1.05 -17.13
N ARG A 194 -4.81 -0.14 -17.74
CA ARG A 194 -3.67 -1.05 -17.83
C ARG A 194 -2.52 -0.42 -18.65
N PRO A 195 -1.26 -0.54 -18.19
CA PRO A 195 -0.09 -0.08 -18.95
C PRO A 195 0.14 -0.90 -20.23
N ALA A 196 0.72 -0.27 -21.25
CA ALA A 196 1.03 -0.92 -22.54
C ALA A 196 2.19 -1.92 -22.46
N THR A 197 2.96 -1.91 -21.37
CA THR A 197 4.08 -2.83 -21.11
C THR A 197 3.64 -4.25 -20.79
N VAL A 198 2.34 -4.47 -20.51
CA VAL A 198 1.77 -5.78 -20.18
C VAL A 198 0.49 -6.11 -20.96
N THR A 199 0.33 -7.40 -21.25
CA THR A 199 -0.86 -7.95 -21.91
C THR A 199 -2.07 -7.97 -20.96
N ALA A 200 -3.26 -8.23 -21.50
CA ALA A 200 -4.48 -8.41 -20.70
C ALA A 200 -4.41 -9.60 -19.73
N SER A 201 -3.49 -10.53 -19.95
CA SER A 201 -3.20 -11.64 -19.06
C SER A 201 -2.09 -11.34 -18.05
N GLY A 202 -1.58 -10.10 -17.99
CA GLY A 202 -0.54 -9.68 -17.04
C GLY A 202 0.87 -10.18 -17.35
N ARG A 203 1.10 -10.68 -18.57
CA ARG A 203 2.44 -11.05 -19.07
C ARG A 203 3.12 -9.83 -19.70
N LYS A 204 4.45 -9.82 -19.75
CA LYS A 204 5.23 -8.82 -20.49
C LYS A 204 4.74 -8.77 -21.95
N ALA A 205 4.47 -7.57 -22.46
CA ALA A 205 4.08 -7.39 -23.86
C ALA A 205 5.32 -7.43 -24.76
N GLU A 206 5.34 -8.34 -25.74
CA GLU A 206 6.41 -8.41 -26.76
C GLU A 206 6.29 -7.26 -27.78
N PHE A 207 5.07 -6.76 -27.98
CA PHE A 207 4.77 -5.61 -28.82
C PHE A 207 3.89 -4.63 -28.03
N MET A 208 4.30 -3.37 -27.96
CA MET A 208 3.49 -2.32 -27.33
C MET A 208 2.35 -1.97 -28.28
N GLU A 209 1.16 -2.51 -28.02
CA GLU A 209 -0.04 -2.12 -28.75
C GLU A 209 -0.59 -0.79 -28.20
N PRO A 210 -0.87 0.21 -29.06
CA PRO A 210 -1.52 1.44 -28.64
C PRO A 210 -2.91 1.14 -28.05
N SER A 211 -3.27 1.86 -26.98
CA SER A 211 -4.51 1.59 -26.28
C SER A 211 -5.69 2.03 -27.12
N ARG A 212 -6.77 1.23 -27.11
CA ARG A 212 -8.06 1.64 -27.70
C ARG A 212 -8.63 2.93 -27.08
N TYR A 213 -8.07 3.38 -25.95
CA TYR A 213 -8.45 4.58 -25.23
C TYR A 213 -7.44 5.73 -25.37
N ASP A 214 -6.46 5.66 -26.27
CA ASP A 214 -5.46 6.73 -26.46
C ASP A 214 -6.07 8.11 -26.78
N ASN A 215 -7.30 8.14 -27.32
CA ASN A 215 -8.03 9.39 -27.60
C ASN A 215 -8.76 9.97 -26.37
N ALA A 216 -8.85 9.26 -25.26
CA ALA A 216 -9.46 9.73 -24.02
C ALA A 216 -8.39 10.26 -23.06
N SER A 217 -8.71 11.35 -22.33
CA SER A 217 -7.81 11.89 -21.30
C SER A 217 -7.35 10.78 -20.35
N ALA A 218 -6.05 10.74 -20.06
CA ALA A 218 -5.45 9.76 -19.15
C ALA A 218 -6.12 9.78 -17.76
N GLU A 219 -6.65 10.94 -17.37
CA GLU A 219 -7.35 11.17 -16.09
C GLU A 219 -8.88 11.08 -16.18
N ALA A 220 -9.45 10.64 -17.32
CA ALA A 220 -10.90 10.50 -17.44
C ALA A 220 -11.45 9.48 -16.43
N GLU A 221 -12.54 9.82 -15.74
CA GLU A 221 -13.24 8.94 -14.80
C GLU A 221 -13.55 7.57 -15.43
N ALA A 222 -14.05 7.60 -16.67
CA ALA A 222 -14.36 6.40 -17.44
C ALA A 222 -13.14 5.47 -17.69
N ARG A 223 -11.91 5.99 -17.56
CA ARG A 223 -10.65 5.25 -17.71
C ARG A 223 -10.14 4.72 -16.37
N LYS A 224 -10.38 5.41 -15.25
CA LYS A 224 -9.92 5.06 -13.90
C LYS A 224 -11.08 4.93 -12.89
N PRO A 225 -12.04 4.01 -13.08
CA PRO A 225 -13.17 3.85 -12.15
C PRO A 225 -12.72 3.43 -10.74
N TRP A 226 -11.59 2.72 -10.63
CA TRP A 226 -10.95 2.37 -9.36
C TRP A 226 -10.42 3.59 -8.60
N LYS A 227 -10.12 4.71 -9.25
CA LYS A 227 -9.61 5.93 -8.60
C LYS A 227 -10.75 6.81 -8.12
N TYR A 228 -11.74 7.02 -8.99
CA TYR A 228 -12.74 8.08 -8.83
C TYR A 228 -14.06 7.60 -8.20
N GLY A 229 -14.46 6.34 -8.42
CA GLY A 229 -15.70 5.78 -7.87
C GLY A 229 -15.47 4.70 -6.82
N GLN A 230 -14.54 3.77 -7.07
CA GLN A 230 -14.34 2.56 -6.27
C GLN A 230 -12.94 2.47 -5.68
N ARG A 231 -12.48 3.52 -4.97
CA ARG A 231 -11.13 3.57 -4.38
C ARG A 231 -10.85 2.50 -3.33
N HIS A 232 -11.90 1.97 -2.70
CA HIS A 232 -11.78 0.80 -1.83
C HIS A 232 -11.20 -0.43 -2.54
N ALA A 233 -11.20 -0.46 -3.89
CA ALA A 233 -10.51 -1.48 -4.68
C ALA A 233 -9.03 -1.61 -4.33
N ILE A 234 -8.37 -0.52 -3.94
CA ILE A 234 -6.96 -0.52 -3.52
C ILE A 234 -6.80 -1.27 -2.19
N THR A 235 -7.69 -1.03 -1.22
CA THR A 235 -7.75 -1.71 0.08
C THR A 235 -8.04 -3.20 -0.07
N VAL A 236 -8.99 -3.54 -0.94
CA VAL A 236 -9.33 -4.94 -1.26
C VAL A 236 -8.14 -5.64 -1.91
N PHE A 237 -7.42 -4.95 -2.81
CA PHE A 237 -6.23 -5.50 -3.45
C PHE A 237 -5.07 -5.68 -2.46
N GLU A 238 -4.83 -4.71 -1.58
CA GLU A 238 -3.85 -4.79 -0.50
C GLU A 238 -4.10 -6.02 0.40
N TRP A 239 -5.34 -6.23 0.82
CA TRP A 239 -5.73 -7.43 1.57
C TRP A 239 -5.41 -8.72 0.82
N ALA A 240 -5.77 -8.79 -0.47
CA ALA A 240 -5.51 -9.96 -1.30
C ALA A 240 -4.01 -10.28 -1.39
N VAL A 241 -3.16 -9.26 -1.52
CA VAL A 241 -1.70 -9.42 -1.49
C VAL A 241 -1.21 -9.94 -0.14
N LEU A 242 -1.68 -9.35 0.97
CA LEU A 242 -1.24 -9.74 2.32
C LEU A 242 -1.66 -11.17 2.70
N GLN A 243 -2.81 -11.63 2.18
CA GLN A 243 -3.34 -12.97 2.43
C GLN A 243 -2.83 -14.05 1.46
N SER A 244 -2.05 -13.67 0.45
CA SER A 244 -1.51 -14.61 -0.53
C SER A 244 -0.21 -15.25 -0.03
N ASP A 245 -0.14 -16.58 -0.12
CA ASP A 245 1.09 -17.33 0.14
C ASP A 245 1.92 -17.52 -1.15
N GLU A 246 3.16 -18.00 -0.98
CA GLU A 246 4.10 -18.23 -2.09
C GLU A 246 3.51 -19.16 -3.16
N LYS A 247 2.76 -20.20 -2.77
CA LYS A 247 2.16 -21.18 -3.67
C LYS A 247 1.05 -20.58 -4.53
N LEU A 248 0.24 -19.71 -3.94
CA LEU A 248 -0.80 -18.98 -4.64
C LEU A 248 -0.17 -18.04 -5.66
N LEU A 249 0.76 -17.20 -5.21
CA LEU A 249 1.44 -16.22 -6.07
C LEU A 249 2.15 -16.90 -7.24
N GLN A 250 2.79 -18.04 -7.04
CA GLN A 250 3.42 -18.82 -8.12
C GLN A 250 2.43 -19.18 -9.25
N LYS A 251 1.16 -19.43 -8.92
CA LYS A 251 0.13 -19.81 -9.90
C LYS A 251 -0.61 -18.61 -10.49
N THR A 252 -0.83 -17.56 -9.70
CA THR A 252 -1.78 -16.49 -10.03
C THR A 252 -1.19 -15.09 -10.10
N TRP A 253 0.14 -14.93 -10.01
CA TRP A 253 0.86 -13.65 -10.13
C TRP A 253 0.36 -12.76 -11.29
N HIS A 254 0.00 -13.38 -12.41
CA HIS A 254 -0.44 -12.72 -13.63
C HIS A 254 -1.73 -11.90 -13.48
N LEU A 255 -2.54 -12.18 -12.45
CA LEU A 255 -3.72 -11.39 -12.11
C LEU A 255 -3.37 -10.16 -11.25
N PHE A 256 -2.26 -10.18 -10.51
CA PHE A 256 -1.79 -9.06 -9.69
C PHE A 256 -1.03 -8.03 -10.54
N THR A 257 -0.23 -8.49 -11.51
CA THR A 257 0.67 -7.63 -12.30
C THR A 257 -0.01 -6.40 -12.91
N PRO A 258 -1.18 -6.49 -13.59
CA PRO A 258 -1.81 -5.31 -14.18
C PRO A 258 -2.21 -4.28 -13.13
N VAL A 259 -2.74 -4.73 -11.99
CA VAL A 259 -3.17 -3.85 -10.89
C VAL A 259 -1.96 -3.17 -10.26
N LEU A 260 -0.89 -3.92 -9.98
CA LEU A 260 0.36 -3.38 -9.43
C LEU A 260 0.97 -2.32 -10.33
N LEU A 261 1.13 -2.59 -11.62
CA LEU A 261 1.74 -1.63 -12.54
C LEU A 261 0.85 -0.39 -12.72
N THR A 262 -0.47 -0.54 -12.82
CA THR A 262 -1.38 0.63 -12.85
C THR A 262 -1.24 1.49 -11.59
N LEU A 263 -1.16 0.87 -10.40
CA LEU A 263 -1.01 1.62 -9.15
C LEU A 263 0.37 2.28 -9.02
N LEU A 264 1.43 1.59 -9.48
CA LEU A 264 2.79 2.14 -9.50
C LEU A 264 2.91 3.31 -10.49
N ASP A 265 2.13 3.35 -11.57
CA ASP A 265 2.13 4.47 -12.52
C ASP A 265 1.38 5.71 -12.01
N GLU A 266 0.69 5.64 -10.88
CA GLU A 266 -0.12 6.75 -10.36
C GLU A 266 0.74 7.87 -9.76
N PRO A 267 0.59 9.13 -10.20
CA PRO A 267 1.44 10.24 -9.75
C PRO A 267 1.04 10.81 -8.38
N GLN A 268 -0.18 10.55 -7.89
CA GLN A 268 -0.64 11.09 -6.62
C GLN A 268 0.15 10.48 -5.45
N THR A 269 0.85 11.32 -4.69
CA THR A 269 1.76 10.93 -3.59
C THR A 269 1.17 9.90 -2.63
N ALA A 270 -0.03 10.13 -2.08
CA ALA A 270 -0.64 9.19 -1.13
C ALA A 270 -0.90 7.81 -1.75
N LEU A 271 -1.31 7.76 -3.02
CA LEU A 271 -1.52 6.51 -3.74
C LEU A 271 -0.20 5.85 -4.13
N LYS A 272 0.80 6.65 -4.54
CA LYS A 272 2.14 6.17 -4.89
C LYS A 272 2.81 5.47 -3.72
N VAL A 273 2.82 6.09 -2.54
CA VAL A 273 3.38 5.50 -1.31
C VAL A 273 2.70 4.16 -1.01
N ARG A 274 1.37 4.15 -1.00
CA ARG A 274 0.60 2.92 -0.76
C ARG A 274 0.86 1.84 -1.81
N ALA A 275 1.00 2.21 -3.08
CA ALA A 275 1.32 1.28 -4.16
C ALA A 275 2.71 0.65 -3.97
N LEU A 276 3.71 1.44 -3.56
CA LEU A 276 5.06 0.95 -3.26
C LEU A 276 5.04 -0.04 -2.09
N ASP A 277 4.28 0.25 -1.03
CA ASP A 277 4.14 -0.64 0.13
C ASP A 277 3.43 -1.96 -0.21
N ILE A 278 2.32 -1.90 -0.95
CA ILE A 278 1.61 -3.09 -1.46
C ILE A 278 2.55 -3.91 -2.34
N PHE A 279 3.28 -3.27 -3.25
CA PHE A 279 4.21 -3.95 -4.12
C PHE A 279 5.38 -4.59 -3.36
N ARG A 280 5.91 -3.93 -2.33
CA ARG A 280 6.93 -4.51 -1.44
C ARG A 280 6.40 -5.76 -0.73
N ALA A 281 5.16 -5.72 -0.23
CA ALA A 281 4.52 -6.88 0.40
C ALA A 281 4.32 -8.04 -0.59
N PHE A 282 3.96 -7.75 -1.84
CA PHE A 282 3.85 -8.72 -2.92
C PHE A 282 5.22 -9.32 -3.28
N TRP A 283 6.22 -8.47 -3.51
CA TRP A 283 7.55 -8.88 -3.97
C TRP A 283 8.24 -9.80 -2.96
N THR A 284 8.18 -9.44 -1.68
CA THR A 284 8.80 -10.22 -0.58
C THR A 284 8.17 -11.60 -0.38
N ARG A 285 6.94 -11.82 -0.85
CA ARG A 285 6.22 -13.11 -0.79
C ARG A 285 6.36 -13.94 -2.05
N CYS A 286 6.84 -13.36 -3.14
CA CYS A 286 7.01 -14.08 -4.40
C CYS A 286 8.20 -15.05 -4.32
N PRO A 287 8.11 -16.23 -4.95
CA PRO A 287 9.27 -17.10 -5.11
C PRO A 287 10.40 -16.33 -5.83
N GLY A 288 11.62 -16.39 -5.29
CA GLY A 288 12.71 -15.47 -5.67
C GLY A 288 13.05 -15.41 -7.17
N ASP A 289 12.85 -16.50 -7.92
CA ASP A 289 13.14 -16.55 -9.36
C ASP A 289 11.92 -16.29 -10.25
N LEU A 290 10.70 -16.24 -9.70
CA LEU A 290 9.46 -16.18 -10.49
C LEU A 290 9.39 -14.94 -11.38
N MET A 291 9.66 -13.76 -10.83
CA MET A 291 9.62 -12.50 -11.58
C MET A 291 10.70 -12.44 -12.66
N ARG A 292 11.82 -13.15 -12.47
CA ARG A 292 12.90 -13.24 -13.45
C ARG A 292 12.54 -14.18 -14.59
N GLN A 293 12.05 -15.38 -14.28
CA GLN A 293 11.64 -16.39 -15.27
C GLN A 293 10.52 -15.87 -16.18
N THR A 294 9.66 -15.00 -15.66
CA THR A 294 8.55 -14.39 -16.39
C THR A 294 8.95 -13.13 -17.16
N GLY A 295 10.19 -12.64 -16.99
CA GLY A 295 10.68 -11.41 -17.60
C GLY A 295 10.08 -10.12 -17.02
N LEU A 296 9.29 -10.23 -15.93
CA LEU A 296 8.62 -9.09 -15.29
C LEU A 296 9.51 -8.31 -14.34
N ALA A 297 10.63 -8.88 -13.89
CA ALA A 297 11.58 -8.19 -13.01
C ALA A 297 11.96 -6.80 -13.57
N GLN A 298 12.36 -6.74 -14.84
CA GLN A 298 12.69 -5.48 -15.51
C GLN A 298 11.48 -4.54 -15.61
N VAL A 299 10.29 -5.07 -15.90
CA VAL A 299 9.07 -4.25 -16.03
C VAL A 299 8.72 -3.56 -14.71
N PHE A 300 8.87 -4.27 -13.59
CA PHE A 300 8.67 -3.69 -12.26
C PHE A 300 9.79 -2.74 -11.86
N GLU A 301 11.05 -3.06 -12.19
CA GLU A 301 12.19 -2.15 -11.97
C GLU A 301 11.93 -0.80 -12.68
N ASP A 302 11.51 -0.84 -13.95
CA ASP A 302 11.19 0.36 -14.74
C ASP A 302 9.99 1.15 -14.18
N ALA A 303 9.03 0.48 -13.53
CA ALA A 303 7.86 1.13 -12.92
C ALA A 303 8.16 1.74 -11.53
N VAL A 304 9.04 1.11 -10.76
CA VAL A 304 9.41 1.56 -9.40
C VAL A 304 10.46 2.65 -9.46
N PHE A 305 11.45 2.54 -10.35
CA PHE A 305 12.60 3.44 -10.38
C PHE A 305 12.23 4.93 -10.48
N PRO A 306 11.23 5.36 -11.26
CA PRO A 306 10.83 6.77 -11.28
C PRO A 306 10.48 7.34 -9.90
N ALA A 307 10.08 6.50 -8.92
CA ALA A 307 9.79 6.95 -7.56
C ALA A 307 11.02 7.50 -6.83
N VAL A 308 12.24 7.04 -7.14
CA VAL A 308 13.47 7.60 -6.53
C VAL A 308 13.87 8.96 -7.11
N LEU A 309 13.22 9.36 -8.21
CA LEU A 309 13.44 10.67 -8.86
C LEU A 309 12.43 11.73 -8.39
N TYR A 310 11.58 11.43 -7.40
CA TYR A 310 10.71 12.42 -6.74
C TYR A 310 11.58 13.24 -5.78
N LEU A 311 12.44 14.06 -6.38
CA LEU A 311 13.40 14.88 -5.66
C LEU A 311 12.73 16.16 -5.18
N PRO A 312 13.10 16.65 -3.99
CA PRO A 312 12.53 17.86 -3.42
C PRO A 312 12.69 19.13 -4.27
N SER A 313 13.67 19.16 -5.16
CA SER A 313 13.87 20.24 -6.15
C SER A 313 12.72 20.36 -7.16
N LEU A 314 11.93 19.30 -7.38
CA LEU A 314 10.83 19.24 -8.34
C LEU A 314 9.48 18.87 -7.73
N THR A 315 9.47 18.31 -6.51
CA THR A 315 8.29 17.82 -5.81
C THR A 315 8.26 18.39 -4.38
N PRO A 316 7.10 18.81 -3.84
CA PRO A 316 7.04 19.32 -2.47
C PRO A 316 7.74 18.40 -1.47
N GLU A 317 8.50 18.98 -0.55
CA GLU A 317 9.34 18.26 0.42
C GLU A 317 8.62 17.10 1.11
N SER A 318 7.45 17.39 1.69
CA SER A 318 6.67 16.40 2.44
C SER A 318 6.26 15.21 1.60
N GLU A 319 6.11 15.42 0.28
CA GLU A 319 5.73 14.38 -0.66
C GLU A 319 6.94 13.54 -1.08
N SER A 320 8.05 14.22 -1.39
CA SER A 320 9.34 13.59 -1.71
C SER A 320 9.79 12.64 -0.59
N ILE A 321 9.79 13.09 0.67
CA ILE A 321 10.19 12.27 1.82
C ILE A 321 9.33 11.01 1.93
N ARG A 322 8.00 11.14 1.79
CA ARG A 322 7.09 10.00 1.91
C ARG A 322 7.33 8.96 0.80
N ILE A 323 7.51 9.41 -0.44
CA ILE A 323 7.75 8.52 -1.59
C ILE A 323 9.10 7.84 -1.47
N LEU A 324 10.16 8.59 -1.17
CA LEU A 324 11.52 8.06 -1.07
C LEU A 324 11.66 7.04 0.07
N ASN A 325 11.03 7.31 1.22
CA ASN A 325 11.01 6.37 2.35
C ASN A 325 10.31 5.04 2.03
N ALA A 326 9.37 5.02 1.08
CA ALA A 326 8.74 3.79 0.60
C ALA A 326 9.53 3.14 -0.56
N ALA A 327 10.09 3.95 -1.46
CA ALA A 327 10.77 3.48 -2.68
C ALA A 327 12.11 2.79 -2.39
N TYR A 328 12.94 3.35 -1.52
CA TYR A 328 14.26 2.78 -1.25
C TYR A 328 14.22 1.40 -0.59
N PRO A 329 13.44 1.16 0.49
CA PRO A 329 13.32 -0.18 1.07
C PRO A 329 12.77 -1.22 0.09
N LEU A 330 11.91 -0.80 -0.84
CA LEU A 330 11.41 -1.65 -1.91
C LEU A 330 12.53 -2.02 -2.90
N LEU A 331 13.33 -1.06 -3.38
CA LEU A 331 14.46 -1.34 -4.28
C LEU A 331 15.49 -2.28 -3.62
N ILE A 332 15.72 -2.12 -2.32
CA ILE A 332 16.56 -3.02 -1.52
C ILE A 332 16.00 -4.45 -1.53
N ALA A 333 14.69 -4.60 -1.29
CA ALA A 333 14.01 -5.89 -1.34
C ALA A 333 14.06 -6.51 -2.75
N MET A 334 13.96 -5.69 -3.80
CA MET A 334 14.11 -6.12 -5.19
C MET A 334 15.53 -6.59 -5.53
N ALA A 335 16.53 -5.91 -4.97
CA ALA A 335 17.93 -6.30 -5.06
C ALA A 335 18.24 -7.59 -4.28
N GLY A 336 17.36 -8.03 -3.37
CA GLY A 336 17.59 -9.20 -2.52
C GLY A 336 18.51 -8.90 -1.33
N ILE A 337 18.61 -7.63 -0.93
CA ILE A 337 19.46 -7.16 0.16
C ILE A 337 18.67 -7.16 1.47
N SER A 338 19.24 -7.68 2.55
CA SER A 338 18.61 -7.70 3.87
C SER A 338 19.26 -6.67 4.80
N LEU A 339 18.50 -5.64 5.20
CA LEU A 339 18.96 -4.53 6.05
C LEU A 339 19.30 -4.95 7.49
N GLU A 340 18.84 -6.12 7.94
CA GLU A 340 18.99 -6.58 9.33
C GLU A 340 20.35 -7.22 9.65
N SER A 341 21.26 -7.34 8.66
CA SER A 341 22.59 -7.93 8.86
C SER A 341 23.63 -6.92 9.36
N SER A 342 23.39 -6.33 10.53
CA SER A 342 24.48 -5.81 11.36
C SER A 342 24.95 -6.94 12.29
N THR A 343 26.04 -7.61 11.91
CA THR A 343 27.18 -8.00 12.77
C THR A 343 28.01 -9.09 12.09
N GLY A 344 29.24 -8.75 11.69
CA GLY A 344 30.41 -9.51 12.12
C GLY A 344 30.88 -10.75 11.34
N GLU A 345 30.16 -11.27 10.34
CA GLU A 345 30.69 -12.39 9.54
C GLU A 345 30.64 -12.10 8.04
N PRO A 346 31.74 -12.32 7.28
CA PRO A 346 31.74 -12.21 5.83
C PRO A 346 30.79 -13.28 5.28
N GLN A 347 29.58 -12.86 4.94
CA GLN A 347 28.63 -13.72 4.24
C GLN A 347 29.27 -14.20 2.93
N SER A 348 29.04 -15.47 2.63
CA SER A 348 29.44 -16.11 1.38
C SER A 348 29.11 -15.23 0.19
N ASP A 349 30.04 -15.16 -0.77
CA ASP A 349 29.99 -14.37 -2.00
C ASP A 349 28.55 -14.27 -2.57
N PRO A 350 27.83 -13.17 -2.32
CA PRO A 350 26.43 -13.06 -2.68
C PRO A 350 26.31 -13.01 -4.20
N LYS A 351 25.64 -14.02 -4.77
CA LYS A 351 25.46 -14.16 -6.21
C LYS A 351 24.31 -13.28 -6.68
N PHE A 352 24.61 -12.08 -7.14
CA PHE A 352 23.65 -11.21 -7.81
C PHE A 352 23.45 -11.59 -9.27
N THR A 353 22.20 -11.71 -9.69
CA THR A 353 21.80 -11.86 -11.10
C THR A 353 22.08 -10.59 -11.89
N GLU A 354 22.37 -10.67 -13.20
CA GLU A 354 22.68 -9.52 -14.08
C GLU A 354 21.72 -8.33 -13.94
N ALA A 355 20.42 -8.58 -13.77
CA ALA A 355 19.42 -7.54 -13.56
C ALA A 355 19.57 -6.83 -12.19
N GLN A 356 19.84 -7.56 -11.10
CA GLN A 356 20.16 -6.94 -9.81
C GLN A 356 21.42 -6.06 -9.94
N GLN A 357 22.39 -6.50 -10.73
CA GLN A 357 23.60 -5.72 -10.99
C GLN A 357 23.24 -4.41 -11.67
N LYS A 358 22.47 -4.46 -12.77
CA LYS A 358 22.03 -3.25 -13.48
C LYS A 358 21.23 -2.30 -12.60
N LEU A 359 20.37 -2.84 -11.73
CA LEU A 359 19.61 -2.04 -10.78
C LEU A 359 20.51 -1.35 -9.76
N LEU A 360 21.48 -2.08 -9.19
CA LEU A 360 22.46 -1.53 -8.26
C LEU A 360 23.34 -0.47 -8.93
N ASP A 361 23.78 -0.71 -10.16
CA ASP A 361 24.54 0.24 -10.96
C ASP A 361 23.76 1.53 -11.20
N LYS A 362 22.45 1.40 -11.45
CA LYS A 362 21.56 2.53 -11.66
C LYS A 362 21.35 3.32 -10.38
N ILE A 363 21.18 2.63 -9.25
CA ILE A 363 21.07 3.26 -7.92
C ILE A 363 22.32 4.08 -7.61
N VAL A 364 23.52 3.50 -7.75
CA VAL A 364 24.79 4.20 -7.47
C VAL A 364 25.02 5.39 -8.40
N ARG A 365 24.53 5.35 -9.64
CA ARG A 365 24.73 6.42 -10.64
C ARG A 365 23.71 7.55 -10.55
N GLU A 366 22.47 7.25 -10.20
CA GLU A 366 21.33 8.18 -10.22
C GLU A 366 20.89 8.56 -8.78
N GLU A 367 21.84 8.54 -7.85
CA GLU A 367 21.63 8.70 -6.41
C GLU A 367 21.43 10.18 -5.99
N ILE A 368 20.50 10.39 -5.04
CA ILE A 368 20.18 11.68 -4.41
C ILE A 368 21.41 12.32 -3.74
N MET A 369 22.40 11.51 -3.36
CA MET A 369 23.63 11.97 -2.70
C MET A 369 24.43 12.97 -3.53
N THR A 370 24.24 13.00 -4.85
CA THR A 370 24.90 13.95 -5.75
C THR A 370 24.06 15.19 -6.06
N ASP A 371 22.81 15.25 -5.58
CA ASP A 371 21.93 16.41 -5.77
C ASP A 371 22.43 17.58 -4.91
N PRO A 372 22.74 18.75 -5.49
CA PRO A 372 23.12 19.95 -4.73
C PRO A 372 22.06 20.40 -3.72
N PHE A 373 20.80 19.98 -3.88
CA PHE A 373 19.70 20.30 -2.95
C PHE A 373 19.39 19.16 -1.97
N GLY A 374 20.17 18.08 -1.95
CA GLY A 374 19.93 16.94 -1.06
C GLY A 374 19.99 17.28 0.43
N THR A 375 20.76 18.30 0.81
CA THR A 375 20.95 18.81 2.18
C THR A 375 19.73 19.50 2.76
N GLN A 376 18.85 20.02 1.90
CA GLN A 376 17.56 20.56 2.30
C GLN A 376 16.64 19.48 2.87
N HIS A 377 16.98 18.18 2.75
CA HIS A 377 16.17 17.06 3.25
C HIS A 377 17.01 15.94 3.89
N PRO A 378 17.51 16.16 5.12
CA PRO A 378 18.35 15.21 5.83
C PRO A 378 17.83 13.76 5.92
N PRO A 379 16.52 13.48 6.13
CA PRO A 379 16.03 12.11 6.20
C PRO A 379 16.19 11.32 4.90
N SER A 380 15.93 11.95 3.75
CA SER A 380 16.06 11.31 2.43
C SER A 380 17.53 11.05 2.11
N LEU A 381 18.40 12.02 2.40
CA LEU A 381 19.84 11.89 2.24
C LEU A 381 20.39 10.76 3.13
N LEU A 382 19.94 10.68 4.38
CA LEU A 382 20.28 9.58 5.29
C LEU A 382 19.84 8.21 4.74
N SER A 383 18.63 8.11 4.20
CA SER A 383 18.12 6.88 3.58
C SER A 383 18.98 6.46 2.39
N ALA A 384 19.42 7.40 1.55
CA ALA A 384 20.33 7.15 0.44
C ALA A 384 21.71 6.68 0.92
N ILE A 385 22.29 7.33 1.94
CA ILE A 385 23.57 6.90 2.54
C ILE A 385 23.47 5.47 3.09
N ARG A 386 22.37 5.15 3.79
CA ARG A 386 22.14 3.81 4.35
C ARG A 386 21.93 2.76 3.27
N LEU A 387 21.29 3.12 2.17
CA LEU A 387 21.19 2.26 0.99
C LEU A 387 22.58 1.94 0.44
N LEU A 388 23.42 2.95 0.22
CA LEU A 388 24.78 2.77 -0.26
C LEU A 388 25.61 1.90 0.70
N GLN A 389 25.51 2.12 2.02
CA GLN A 389 26.11 1.25 3.03
C GLN A 389 25.62 -0.21 2.89
N ALA A 390 24.31 -0.43 2.76
CA ALA A 390 23.75 -1.77 2.60
C ALA A 390 24.28 -2.44 1.32
N ILE A 391 24.33 -1.70 0.21
CA ILE A 391 24.90 -2.16 -1.07
C ILE A 391 26.37 -2.52 -0.89
N MET A 392 27.16 -1.72 -0.18
CA MET A 392 28.57 -2.06 0.06
C MET A 392 28.73 -3.31 0.92
N SER A 393 27.93 -3.49 1.98
CA SER A 393 27.96 -4.68 2.83
C SER A 393 27.59 -5.95 2.06
N THR A 394 26.58 -5.87 1.19
CA THR A 394 26.08 -7.05 0.47
C THR A 394 26.72 -7.25 -0.88
N CYS A 395 27.27 -6.24 -1.53
CA CYS A 395 27.79 -6.33 -2.91
C CYS A 395 29.30 -6.08 -2.98
N TRP A 396 29.99 -6.16 -1.83
CA TRP A 396 31.40 -5.82 -1.67
C TRP A 396 32.37 -6.37 -2.75
N PRO A 397 32.23 -7.59 -3.30
CA PRO A 397 33.17 -8.10 -4.29
C PRO A 397 33.21 -7.26 -5.59
N ARG A 398 32.17 -6.47 -5.84
CA ARG A 398 31.95 -5.71 -7.07
C ARG A 398 32.17 -4.22 -6.90
N ILE A 399 32.02 -3.72 -5.68
CA ILE A 399 32.25 -2.32 -5.30
C ILE A 399 33.57 -1.76 -5.84
N PRO A 400 34.69 -2.53 -5.92
CA PRO A 400 35.91 -2.04 -6.54
C PRO A 400 35.76 -1.47 -7.95
N HIS A 401 34.79 -1.94 -8.74
CA HIS A 401 34.52 -1.41 -10.08
C HIS A 401 33.85 -0.02 -10.06
N TYR A 402 33.06 0.27 -9.02
CA TYR A 402 32.29 1.50 -8.88
C TYR A 402 32.93 2.50 -7.91
N CYS A 403 34.09 2.17 -7.34
CA CYS A 403 34.78 2.97 -6.33
C CYS A 403 34.87 4.46 -6.66
N ASN A 404 35.16 4.84 -7.91
CA ASN A 404 35.29 6.25 -8.30
C ASN A 404 33.94 6.97 -8.25
N GLU A 405 32.84 6.33 -8.67
CA GLU A 405 31.51 6.92 -8.60
C GLU A 405 31.05 7.05 -7.14
N ILE A 406 31.37 6.05 -6.31
CA ILE A 406 31.06 6.07 -4.88
C ILE A 406 31.87 7.16 -4.16
N ILE A 407 33.18 7.28 -4.44
CA ILE A 407 34.03 8.36 -3.91
C ILE A 407 33.45 9.72 -4.31
N LYS A 408 33.05 9.88 -5.58
CA LYS A 408 32.42 11.11 -6.08
C LYS A 408 31.11 11.41 -5.35
N ALA A 409 30.24 10.42 -5.14
CA ALA A 409 28.98 10.59 -4.44
C ALA A 409 29.18 10.98 -2.96
N LEU A 410 30.09 10.31 -2.25
CA LEU A 410 30.44 10.64 -0.86
C LEU A 410 31.04 12.05 -0.76
N MET A 411 31.96 12.38 -1.66
CA MET A 411 32.62 13.69 -1.73
C MET A 411 31.60 14.81 -1.97
N LEU A 412 30.79 14.71 -3.04
CA LEU A 412 29.80 15.75 -3.35
C LEU A 412 28.77 15.90 -2.24
N CYS A 413 28.29 14.79 -1.68
CA CYS A 413 27.36 14.83 -0.55
C CYS A 413 27.97 15.54 0.67
N TRP A 414 29.24 15.29 0.97
CA TRP A 414 29.95 15.93 2.08
C TRP A 414 30.13 17.42 1.85
N LEU A 415 30.57 17.81 0.65
CA LEU A 415 30.77 19.21 0.28
C LEU A 415 29.44 19.98 0.34
N ASN A 416 28.36 19.42 -0.19
CA ASN A 416 27.03 20.04 -0.11
C ASN A 416 26.63 20.28 1.36
N ILE A 417 26.90 19.32 2.27
CA ILE A 417 26.62 19.48 3.71
C ILE A 417 27.44 20.61 4.34
N ASP A 418 28.70 20.80 3.92
CA ASP A 418 29.56 21.87 4.43
C ASP A 418 29.23 23.25 3.84
N GLU A 419 28.74 23.29 2.60
CA GLU A 419 28.32 24.51 1.92
C GLU A 419 26.91 24.99 2.35
N GLU A 420 26.15 24.16 3.06
CA GLU A 420 24.78 24.47 3.48
C GLU A 420 24.75 25.43 4.69
N ASP A 421 24.38 26.68 4.43
CA ASP A 421 24.32 27.75 5.43
C ASP A 421 23.27 27.48 6.53
N ALA A 422 22.16 26.82 6.17
CA ALA A 422 21.04 26.57 7.08
C ALA A 422 20.43 25.19 6.82
N PHE A 423 20.60 24.29 7.79
CA PHE A 423 19.89 23.02 7.80
C PHE A 423 18.44 23.21 8.27
N PRO A 424 17.47 22.48 7.69
CA PRO A 424 16.09 22.51 8.14
C PRO A 424 15.95 22.15 9.63
N ASP A 425 15.02 22.79 10.32
CA ASP A 425 14.72 22.51 11.74
C ASP A 425 14.22 21.05 11.90
N GLY A 426 15.04 20.21 12.55
CA GLY A 426 14.70 18.81 12.79
C GLY A 426 15.72 18.05 13.64
N ASN A 427 15.37 16.82 14.05
CA ASN A 427 16.24 15.96 14.86
C ASN A 427 17.47 15.40 14.09
N LEU A 428 17.51 15.57 12.76
CA LEU A 428 18.57 15.07 11.88
C LEU A 428 19.43 16.23 11.38
N GLY A 429 20.53 16.48 12.09
CA GLY A 429 21.48 17.54 11.74
C GLY A 429 22.69 17.06 10.91
N PRO A 430 23.55 18.00 10.47
CA PRO A 430 24.72 17.72 9.64
C PRO A 430 25.68 16.71 10.27
N ALA A 431 25.85 16.75 11.60
CA ALA A 431 26.72 15.82 12.32
C ALA A 431 26.30 14.34 12.16
N SER A 432 24.99 14.06 12.20
CA SER A 432 24.47 12.69 12.02
C SER A 432 24.70 12.19 10.61
N LEU A 433 24.51 13.06 9.60
CA LEU A 433 24.76 12.73 8.19
C LEU A 433 26.26 12.49 7.93
N LYS A 434 27.12 13.39 8.41
CA LYS A 434 28.57 13.25 8.31
C LYS A 434 29.05 11.95 8.96
N SER A 435 28.51 11.59 10.13
CA SER A 435 28.84 10.31 10.77
C SER A 435 28.49 9.09 9.90
N GLU A 436 27.34 9.11 9.22
CA GLU A 436 26.93 8.00 8.34
C GLU A 436 27.72 8.00 7.02
N LEU A 437 28.14 9.16 6.52
CA LEU A 437 29.06 9.28 5.38
C LEU A 437 30.46 8.74 5.71
N THR A 438 31.03 9.10 6.86
CA THR A 438 32.32 8.56 7.31
C THR A 438 32.26 7.05 7.45
N LYS A 439 31.15 6.51 7.99
CA LYS A 439 30.93 5.06 8.05
C LYS A 439 30.89 4.43 6.65
N ALA A 440 30.23 5.08 5.69
CA ALA A 440 30.21 4.61 4.30
C ALA A 440 31.62 4.65 3.65
N ALA A 441 32.42 5.69 3.90
CA ALA A 441 33.81 5.79 3.45
C ALA A 441 34.72 4.72 4.09
N ASP A 442 34.53 4.42 5.38
CA ASP A 442 35.24 3.33 6.07
C ASP A 442 34.91 1.97 5.45
N MET A 443 33.62 1.72 5.17
CA MET A 443 33.17 0.51 4.49
C MET A 443 33.81 0.38 3.11
N LEU A 444 33.82 1.46 2.30
CA LEU A 444 34.47 1.46 0.99
C LEU A 444 35.97 1.15 1.10
N SER A 445 36.65 1.74 2.07
CA SER A 445 38.09 1.51 2.32
C SER A 445 38.37 0.06 2.67
N ALA A 446 37.57 -0.53 3.55
CA ALA A 446 37.70 -1.95 3.92
C ALA A 446 37.46 -2.88 2.72
N VAL A 447 36.46 -2.56 1.89
CA VAL A 447 36.16 -3.32 0.67
C VAL A 447 37.28 -3.21 -0.37
N MET A 448 37.86 -2.02 -0.53
CA MET A 448 38.99 -1.79 -1.45
C MET A 448 40.25 -2.54 -1.00
N GLN A 449 40.54 -2.50 0.29
CA GLN A 449 41.65 -3.24 0.89
C GLN A 449 41.49 -4.75 0.70
N GLY A 450 40.28 -5.28 0.88
CA GLY A 450 39.95 -6.69 0.60
C GLY A 450 40.18 -7.08 -0.86
N ALA A 451 39.98 -6.16 -1.79
CA ALA A 451 40.27 -6.32 -3.22
C ALA A 451 41.73 -6.03 -3.61
N LYS A 452 42.61 -5.74 -2.63
CA LYS A 452 44.03 -5.34 -2.83
C LYS A 452 44.19 -4.11 -3.73
N MET A 453 43.25 -3.18 -3.66
CA MET A 453 43.38 -1.88 -4.30
C MET A 453 43.52 -0.81 -3.23
N ASP A 454 44.43 0.13 -3.45
CA ASP A 454 44.61 1.25 -2.55
C ASP A 454 43.57 2.34 -2.86
N ILE A 455 42.84 2.75 -1.82
CA ILE A 455 41.88 3.85 -1.92
C ILE A 455 42.59 5.21 -1.77
N GLU A 456 43.72 5.27 -1.06
CA GLU A 456 44.45 6.51 -0.79
C GLU A 456 45.01 7.11 -2.08
N GLU A 457 45.50 6.28 -3.02
CA GLU A 457 45.97 6.71 -4.34
C GLU A 457 44.90 7.53 -5.12
N ARG A 458 43.61 7.26 -4.85
CA ARG A 458 42.50 7.94 -5.52
C ARG A 458 42.01 9.16 -4.77
N VAL A 459 42.05 9.11 -3.45
CA VAL A 459 41.46 10.14 -2.58
C VAL A 459 42.47 11.23 -2.23
N ALA A 460 43.77 10.92 -2.10
CA ALA A 460 44.79 11.91 -1.74
C ALA A 460 44.84 13.13 -2.69
N PRO A 461 44.75 12.98 -4.04
CA PRO A 461 44.69 14.14 -4.93
C PRO A 461 43.41 14.98 -4.78
N LEU A 462 42.33 14.39 -4.25
CA LEU A 462 41.08 15.11 -3.98
C LEU A 462 41.20 15.90 -2.67
N VAL A 463 41.76 15.30 -1.62
CA VAL A 463 42.00 15.97 -0.33
C VAL A 463 43.01 17.11 -0.47
N GLU A 464 44.02 16.97 -1.33
CA GLU A 464 44.97 18.06 -1.62
C GLU A 464 44.27 19.29 -2.21
N LYS A 465 43.24 19.08 -3.05
CA LYS A 465 42.46 20.17 -3.64
C LYS A 465 41.39 20.71 -2.69
N GLU A 466 40.78 19.85 -1.89
CA GLU A 466 39.67 20.14 -0.99
C GLU A 466 39.99 19.58 0.42
N PRO A 467 40.73 20.34 1.27
CA PRO A 467 41.23 19.84 2.56
C PRO A 467 40.14 19.35 3.52
N GLN A 468 38.93 19.89 3.40
CA GLN A 468 37.74 19.49 4.16
C GLN A 468 37.35 18.02 3.98
N LEU A 469 37.74 17.38 2.86
CA LEU A 469 37.52 15.94 2.63
C LEU A 469 38.42 15.03 3.49
N GLY A 470 39.45 15.59 4.15
CA GLY A 470 40.33 14.84 5.03
C GLY A 470 39.57 14.16 6.18
N GLU A 471 38.53 14.81 6.71
CA GLU A 471 37.67 14.26 7.77
C GLU A 471 36.82 13.07 7.28
N LEU A 472 36.33 13.12 6.05
CA LEU A 472 35.51 12.06 5.44
C LEU A 472 36.31 10.77 5.27
N PHE A 473 37.53 10.87 4.75
CA PHE A 473 38.36 9.71 4.39
C PHE A 473 39.46 9.39 5.41
N LYS A 474 39.53 10.14 6.52
CA LYS A 474 40.53 10.00 7.59
C LYS A 474 41.98 10.07 7.12
N ILE A 475 42.23 10.82 6.04
CA ILE A 475 43.58 11.07 5.54
C ILE A 475 44.16 12.22 6.36
N SER A 476 45.18 11.91 7.16
CA SER A 476 45.89 12.91 7.95
C SER A 476 46.89 13.65 7.06
N HIS A 477 46.89 14.98 7.06
CA HIS A 477 48.00 15.74 6.50
C HIS A 477 49.25 15.48 7.36
N GLU A 478 50.15 14.63 6.88
CA GLU A 478 51.55 14.74 7.30
C GLU A 478 52.04 16.11 6.83
N THR A 479 52.31 16.96 7.82
CA THR A 479 52.70 18.37 7.66
C THR A 479 54.17 18.50 7.32
#